data_AF-A0A2E3CZU9-F1
#
_entry.id   AF-A0A2E3CZU9-F1
#
_cell.length_a   1.000
_cell.length_b   1.000
_cell.length_c   1.000
_cell.angle_alpha   90.00
_cell.angle_beta   90.00
_cell.angle_gamma   90.00
#
_symmetry.space_group_name_H-M   'P 1'
#
loop_
_entity.id
_entity.type
_entity.pdbx_description
1 polymer ?
#
loop_
_entity_poly.entity_id
_entity_poly.type
_entity_poly.pdbx_seq_one_letter_code
_entity_poly.pdbx_strand_id
1 'polypeptide(L)'
;MRVDAFAVVRPKLNAGQIKTGIEKVAIHAGKLYNFNFDFFSSDRLVCTEVVYRALDGLGEFQLPLKERAGRPTLSANDLMEAALDGTYLTPIACFGLEGCEDTIIEGSEAIAVLKQC
;
A
#
# COMPACT_ATOMS: atom_id res chain seq x y z
N MET A 1 -1.08 -11.06 18.91
CA MET A 1 -1.19 -9.88 18.03
C MET A 1 -2.66 -9.77 17.65
N ARG A 2 -3.34 -8.70 18.04
CA ARG A 2 -4.75 -8.43 17.73
C ARG A 2 -4.77 -7.24 16.77
N VAL A 3 -5.60 -7.30 15.73
CA VAL A 3 -5.75 -6.22 14.75
C VAL A 3 -7.01 -5.45 15.14
N ASP A 4 -6.90 -4.14 15.34
CA ASP A 4 -8.05 -3.30 15.69
C ASP A 4 -8.87 -2.93 14.44
N ALA A 5 -8.19 -2.68 13.31
CA ALA A 5 -8.83 -2.45 12.02
C ALA A 5 -7.89 -2.80 10.86
N PHE A 6 -8.45 -3.11 9.68
CA PHE A 6 -7.67 -3.25 8.45
C PHE A 6 -8.46 -2.89 7.19
N ALA A 7 -7.73 -2.59 6.12
CA ALA A 7 -8.24 -2.50 4.76
C ALA A 7 -7.41 -3.39 3.84
N VAL A 8 -8.04 -3.96 2.82
CA VAL A 8 -7.38 -4.73 1.77
C VAL A 8 -7.58 -4.00 0.45
N VAL A 9 -6.47 -3.76 -0.25
CA VAL A 9 -6.46 -3.13 -1.57
C VAL A 9 -5.80 -4.06 -2.58
N ARG A 10 -6.29 -4.04 -3.82
CA ARG A 10 -5.80 -4.87 -4.91
C ARG A 10 -5.23 -3.99 -6.04
N PRO A 11 -3.98 -4.21 -6.47
CA PRO A 11 -3.43 -3.53 -7.64
C PRO A 11 -3.99 -4.14 -8.92
N LYS A 12 -4.27 -3.29 -9.91
CA LYS A 12 -4.72 -3.70 -11.24
C LYS A 12 -3.52 -4.08 -12.11
N LEU A 13 -3.05 -5.32 -11.97
CA LEU A 13 -1.87 -5.83 -12.68
C LEU A 13 -2.18 -7.13 -13.43
N ASN A 14 -1.52 -7.32 -14.57
CA ASN A 14 -1.48 -8.60 -15.26
C ASN A 14 -0.41 -9.54 -14.64
N ALA A 15 -0.46 -10.84 -14.98
CA ALA A 15 0.44 -11.84 -14.42
C ALA A 15 1.94 -11.54 -14.64
N GLY A 16 2.30 -10.96 -15.79
CA GLY A 16 3.67 -10.56 -16.08
C GLY A 16 4.15 -9.44 -15.18
N GLN A 17 3.31 -8.42 -14.97
CA GLN A 17 3.61 -7.32 -14.05
C GLN A 17 3.72 -7.81 -12.60
N ILE A 18 2.84 -8.73 -12.16
CA ILE A 18 2.92 -9.34 -10.82
C ILE A 18 4.26 -10.04 -10.63
N LYS A 19 4.69 -10.85 -11.61
CA LYS A 19 6.00 -11.53 -11.59
C LYS A 19 7.13 -10.52 -11.46
N THR A 20 7.16 -9.49 -12.30
CA THR A 20 8.19 -8.44 -12.25
C THR A 20 8.20 -7.72 -10.91
N GLY A 21 7.04 -7.38 -10.35
CA GLY A 21 6.93 -6.73 -9.05
C GLY A 21 7.50 -7.57 -7.91
N ILE A 22 7.21 -8.87 -7.90
CA ILE A 22 7.76 -9.83 -6.94
C ILE A 22 9.29 -9.93 -7.09
N GLU A 23 9.81 -10.04 -8.32
CA GLU A 23 11.24 -10.10 -8.59
C GLU A 23 11.98 -8.85 -8.09
N LYS A 24 11.42 -7.65 -8.31
CA LYS A 24 11.99 -6.37 -7.84
C LYS A 24 12.20 -6.34 -6.32
N VAL A 25 11.28 -6.92 -5.54
CA VAL A 25 11.35 -6.85 -4.07
C VAL A 25 11.95 -8.08 -3.42
N ALA A 26 12.02 -9.22 -4.10
CA ALA A 26 12.59 -10.45 -3.55
C ALA A 26 14.04 -10.27 -3.06
N ILE A 27 14.84 -9.46 -3.77
CA ILE A 27 16.24 -9.12 -3.40
C ILE A 27 16.36 -8.30 -2.10
N HIS A 28 15.24 -7.87 -1.52
CA HIS A 28 15.20 -7.11 -0.29
C HIS A 28 14.77 -7.94 0.92
N ALA A 29 14.45 -9.22 0.72
CA ALA A 29 14.14 -10.13 1.81
C ALA A 29 15.32 -10.20 2.82
N GLY A 30 14.99 -10.19 4.11
CA GLY A 30 15.98 -10.23 5.20
C GLY A 30 16.55 -8.88 5.61
N LYS A 31 16.26 -7.79 4.89
CA LYS A 31 16.62 -6.44 5.33
C LYS A 31 15.85 -6.04 6.60
N LEU A 32 16.50 -5.28 7.48
CA LEU A 32 15.91 -4.81 8.72
C LEU A 32 14.92 -3.66 8.47
N TYR A 33 14.05 -3.41 9.46
CA TYR A 33 13.12 -2.28 9.41
C TYR A 33 13.87 -0.94 9.54
N ASN A 34 13.47 0.04 8.72
CA ASN A 34 13.98 1.40 8.74
C ASN A 34 13.12 2.32 9.62
N PHE A 35 13.52 2.51 10.87
CA PHE A 35 12.84 3.42 11.81
C PHE A 35 13.15 4.91 11.57
N ASN A 36 14.15 5.21 10.73
CA ASN A 36 14.53 6.58 10.41
C ASN A 36 13.74 7.13 9.21
N PHE A 37 12.89 6.30 8.59
CA PHE A 37 12.11 6.64 7.40
C PHE A 37 12.97 7.24 6.27
N ASP A 38 14.21 6.79 6.18
CA ASP A 38 15.18 7.30 5.22
C ASP A 38 15.16 6.50 3.92
N PHE A 39 14.51 7.02 2.88
CA PHE A 39 14.39 6.38 1.56
C PHE A 39 15.68 6.48 0.73
N PHE A 40 16.72 7.19 1.19
CA PHE A 40 17.99 7.32 0.46
C PHE A 40 18.90 6.09 0.60
N SER A 41 18.78 5.35 1.70
CA SER A 41 19.49 4.08 1.90
C SER A 41 18.54 2.91 1.70
N SER A 42 19.04 1.86 1.04
CA SER A 42 18.28 0.62 0.88
C SER A 42 18.75 -0.50 1.81
N ASP A 43 19.65 -0.23 2.76
CA ASP A 43 20.12 -1.25 3.72
C ASP A 43 19.02 -1.70 4.69
N ARG A 44 18.03 -0.83 4.92
CA ARG A 44 16.82 -1.05 5.72
C ARG A 44 15.61 -0.50 4.96
N LEU A 45 14.44 -1.11 5.14
CA LEU A 45 13.23 -0.69 4.43
C LEU A 45 12.09 -0.29 5.36
N VAL A 46 11.32 0.71 4.93
CA VAL A 46 10.00 1.01 5.50
C VAL A 46 8.95 0.08 4.87
N CYS A 47 7.88 -0.25 5.60
CA CYS A 47 6.82 -1.15 5.08
C CYS A 47 6.25 -0.69 3.73
N THR A 48 6.00 0.62 3.57
CA THR A 48 5.48 1.21 2.33
C THR A 48 6.54 1.32 1.23
N GLU A 49 7.83 1.29 1.58
CA GLU A 49 8.91 1.29 0.60
C GLU A 49 8.95 -0.04 -0.17
N VAL A 50 8.64 -1.16 0.49
CA VAL A 50 8.50 -2.45 -0.18
C VAL A 50 7.36 -2.38 -1.22
N VAL A 51 6.22 -1.79 -0.86
CA VAL A 51 5.09 -1.60 -1.78
C VAL A 51 5.46 -0.68 -2.95
N TYR A 52 6.12 0.45 -2.66
CA TYR A 52 6.63 1.37 -3.67
C TYR A 52 7.57 0.67 -4.66
N ARG A 53 8.59 -0.03 -4.16
CA ARG A 53 9.56 -0.76 -5.00
C ARG A 53 8.92 -1.87 -5.81
N ALA A 54 7.88 -2.54 -5.30
CA ALA A 54 7.14 -3.54 -6.06
C ALA A 54 6.37 -2.90 -7.21
N LEU A 55 5.59 -1.85 -6.94
CA LEU A 55 4.53 -1.39 -7.84
C LEU A 55 4.96 -0.22 -8.74
N ASP A 56 5.74 0.73 -8.23
CA ASP A 56 6.07 1.95 -8.97
C ASP A 56 6.84 1.64 -10.26
N GLY A 57 6.39 2.27 -11.36
CA GLY A 57 6.94 2.05 -12.70
C GLY A 57 6.54 0.72 -13.36
N LEU A 58 5.64 -0.08 -12.76
CA LEU A 58 5.10 -1.26 -13.44
C LEU A 58 3.92 -0.89 -14.35
N GLY A 59 4.14 -0.93 -15.66
CA GLY A 59 3.14 -0.46 -16.63
C GLY A 59 2.87 1.02 -16.43
N GLU A 60 1.60 1.39 -16.19
CA GLU A 60 1.20 2.78 -15.95
C GLU A 60 1.20 3.15 -14.46
N PHE A 61 1.58 2.23 -13.56
CA PHE A 61 1.55 2.47 -12.12
C PHE A 61 2.53 3.59 -11.73
N GLN A 62 2.01 4.68 -11.18
CA GLN A 62 2.78 5.82 -10.70
C GLN A 62 2.39 6.11 -9.25
N LEU A 63 3.33 5.95 -8.33
CA LEU A 63 3.16 6.28 -6.91
C LEU A 63 3.97 7.52 -6.59
N PRO A 64 3.39 8.73 -6.74
CA PRO A 64 4.11 9.95 -6.44
C PRO A 64 4.53 9.98 -4.97
N LEU A 65 5.83 10.17 -4.75
CA LEU A 65 6.36 10.40 -3.41
C LEU A 65 6.01 11.83 -2.98
N LYS A 66 5.54 12.00 -1.75
CA LYS A 66 5.29 13.32 -1.16
C LYS A 66 6.44 13.68 -0.22
N GLU A 67 6.88 14.95 -0.27
CA GLU A 67 7.92 15.43 0.63
C GLU A 67 7.38 15.56 2.05
N ARG A 68 8.05 14.95 3.02
CA ARG A 68 7.76 15.08 4.45
C ARG A 68 9.08 15.21 5.21
N ALA A 69 9.21 16.26 6.02
CA ALA A 69 10.43 16.57 6.76
C ALA A 69 11.71 16.56 5.88
N GLY A 70 11.63 17.13 4.67
CA GLY A 70 12.77 17.22 3.74
C GLY A 70 13.12 15.92 3.00
N ARG A 71 12.28 14.88 3.08
CA ARG A 71 12.53 13.57 2.45
C ARG A 71 11.35 13.13 1.59
N PRO A 72 11.58 12.55 0.40
CA PRO A 72 10.50 11.95 -0.38
C PRO A 72 10.02 10.67 0.32
N THR A 73 8.72 10.57 0.55
CA THR A 73 8.11 9.46 1.30
C THR A 73 6.81 8.99 0.67
N LEU A 74 6.46 7.73 0.90
CA LEU A 74 5.14 7.17 0.66
C LEU A 74 4.57 6.67 1.98
N SER A 75 3.47 7.24 2.44
CA SER A 75 2.78 6.79 3.65
C SER A 75 1.70 5.75 3.32
N ALA A 76 1.22 5.03 4.34
CA ALA A 76 0.08 4.12 4.17
C ALA A 76 -1.19 4.88 3.78
N ASN A 77 -1.35 6.13 4.25
CA ASN A 77 -2.45 6.99 3.85
C ASN A 77 -2.40 7.34 2.36
N ASP A 78 -1.22 7.63 1.82
CA ASP A 78 -1.06 7.91 0.38
C ASP A 78 -1.48 6.70 -0.48
N LEU A 79 -1.20 5.48 -0.02
CA LEU A 79 -1.66 4.25 -0.69
C LEU A 79 -3.18 4.10 -0.63
N MET A 80 -3.81 4.46 0.49
CA MET A 80 -5.27 4.43 0.63
C MET A 80 -5.94 5.50 -0.22
N GLU A 81 -5.41 6.72 -0.26
CA GLU A 81 -5.87 7.78 -1.17
C GLU A 81 -5.81 7.30 -2.64
N ALA A 82 -4.69 6.69 -3.05
CA ALA A 82 -4.53 6.13 -4.39
C ALA A 82 -5.51 4.97 -4.69
N ALA A 83 -5.89 4.20 -3.67
CA ALA A 83 -6.92 3.16 -3.80
C ALA A 83 -8.33 3.74 -3.93
N LEU A 84 -8.63 4.80 -3.19
CA LEU A 84 -9.94 5.46 -3.24
C LEU A 84 -10.15 6.29 -4.52
N ASP A 85 -9.08 6.83 -5.09
CA ASP A 85 -9.06 7.42 -6.45
C ASP A 85 -9.38 6.37 -7.53
N GLY A 86 -9.06 5.10 -7.25
CA GLY A 86 -9.49 3.97 -8.07
C GLY A 86 -8.71 3.81 -9.37
N THR A 87 -7.67 4.61 -9.62
CA THR A 87 -6.86 4.53 -10.83
C THR A 87 -6.09 3.21 -10.88
N TYR A 88 -5.20 2.96 -9.92
CA TYR A 88 -4.28 1.81 -9.95
C TYR A 88 -4.55 0.74 -8.88
N LEU A 89 -5.19 1.13 -7.78
CA LEU A 89 -5.54 0.28 -6.66
C LEU A 89 -7.07 0.24 -6.53
N THR A 90 -7.60 -0.85 -5.99
CA THR A 90 -9.04 -0.99 -5.72
C THR A 90 -9.23 -1.57 -4.33
N PRO A 91 -9.96 -0.90 -3.42
CA PRO A 91 -10.34 -1.49 -2.15
C PRO A 91 -11.23 -2.71 -2.39
N ILE A 92 -10.96 -3.80 -1.67
CA ILE A 92 -11.71 -5.04 -1.80
C ILE A 92 -12.36 -5.49 -0.49
N ALA A 93 -11.81 -5.10 0.66
CA ALA A 93 -12.37 -5.44 1.96
C ALA A 93 -11.92 -4.46 3.06
N CYS A 94 -12.69 -4.36 4.14
CA CYS A 94 -12.28 -3.70 5.38
C CYS A 94 -12.95 -4.33 6.62
N PHE A 95 -12.40 -4.03 7.79
CA PHE A 95 -12.84 -4.52 9.10
C PHE A 95 -12.45 -3.52 10.20
N GLY A 96 -13.23 -3.46 11.27
CA GLY A 96 -12.90 -2.72 12.48
C GLY A 96 -13.09 -1.20 12.35
N LEU A 97 -13.88 -0.78 11.36
CA LEU A 97 -14.23 0.63 11.12
C LEU A 97 -15.71 0.86 11.46
N GLU A 98 -16.11 2.12 11.59
CA GLU A 98 -17.52 2.47 11.77
C GLU A 98 -18.35 1.92 10.60
N GLY A 99 -19.38 1.11 10.89
CA GLY A 99 -20.17 0.37 9.90
C GLY A 99 -19.65 -1.02 9.54
N CYS A 100 -18.49 -1.45 10.05
CA CYS A 100 -17.98 -2.82 9.95
C CYS A 100 -17.12 -3.23 11.17
N GLU A 101 -17.56 -2.89 12.37
CA GLU A 101 -16.79 -2.98 13.62
C GLU A 101 -16.36 -4.41 13.93
N ASP A 102 -17.28 -5.37 13.75
CA ASP A 102 -17.09 -6.78 14.13
C ASP A 102 -17.17 -7.75 12.93
N THR A 103 -17.26 -7.22 11.70
CA THR A 103 -17.39 -8.04 10.49
C THR A 103 -16.49 -7.54 9.37
N ILE A 104 -15.96 -8.46 8.58
CA ILE A 104 -15.30 -8.12 7.33
C ILE A 104 -16.42 -7.81 6.32
N ILE A 105 -16.36 -6.64 5.70
CA ILE A 105 -17.20 -6.29 4.55
C ILE A 105 -16.34 -6.22 3.30
N GLU A 106 -16.94 -6.50 2.14
CA GLU A 106 -16.24 -6.62 0.87
C GLU A 106 -16.89 -5.75 -0.23
N GLY A 107 -16.16 -5.55 -1.32
CA GLY A 107 -16.70 -4.94 -2.54
C GLY A 107 -17.17 -3.50 -2.34
N SER A 108 -18.36 -3.17 -2.88
CA SER A 108 -18.90 -1.80 -2.86
C SER A 108 -19.19 -1.27 -1.46
N GLU A 109 -19.58 -2.14 -0.52
CA GLU A 109 -19.82 -1.76 0.87
C GLU A 109 -18.51 -1.35 1.55
N ALA A 110 -17.44 -2.12 1.34
CA ALA A 110 -16.11 -1.77 1.85
C ALA A 110 -15.63 -0.41 1.31
N ILE A 111 -15.84 -0.14 0.01
CA ILE A 111 -15.49 1.15 -0.59
C ILE A 111 -16.30 2.29 0.04
N ALA A 112 -17.59 2.07 0.31
CA ALA A 112 -18.46 3.08 0.91
C ALA A 112 -18.02 3.45 2.34
N VAL A 113 -17.64 2.46 3.15
CA VAL A 113 -17.11 2.68 4.51
C VAL A 113 -15.74 3.37 4.45
N LEU A 114 -14.82 2.89 3.61
CA LEU A 114 -13.48 3.47 3.52
C LEU A 114 -13.45 4.92 3.01
N LYS A 115 -14.48 5.36 2.28
CA LYS A 115 -14.63 6.77 1.86
C LYS A 115 -15.08 7.72 2.97
N GLN A 116 -15.54 7.18 4.10
CA GLN A 116 -16.00 7.96 5.24
C GLN A 116 -14.90 8.17 6.29
N CYS A 117 -13.78 7.44 6.16
CA CYS A 117 -12.57 7.59 6.96
C CYS A 117 -11.68 8.72 6.43
#